data_AF-A0A2T2RXQ3-F1
#
_entry.id   AF-A0A2T2RXQ3-F1
#
_cell.length_a   1.000
_cell.length_b   1.000
_cell.length_c   1.000
_cell.angle_alpha   90.00
_cell.angle_beta   90.00
_cell.angle_gamma   90.00
#
_symmetry.space_group_name_H-M   'P 1'
#
loop_
_entity.id
_entity.type
_entity.pdbx_description
1 polymer ?
#
loop_
_entity_poly.entity_id
_entity_poly.type
_entity_poly.pdbx_seq_one_letter_code
_entity_poly.pdbx_strand_id
1 'polypeptide(L)'
;MTLLAQEVWDALMAELGGSLPPSVRRANLLVAGVCLVHTRRHTLRIGGCRIQIQGETKPCERMDEALPGLHAAMYPHWRGGAFGIALDSGPTAVGDHVVWAD
;
A
#
# COMPACT_ATOMS: atom_id res chain seq x y z
N MET A 1 9.77 -3.18 -3.82
CA MET A 1 9.19 -2.14 -2.93
C MET A 1 7.72 -2.44 -2.71
N THR A 2 7.19 -2.17 -1.51
CA THR A 2 5.78 -2.37 -1.17
C THR A 2 5.09 -1.06 -0.83
N LEU A 3 3.83 -0.95 -1.23
CA LEU A 3 2.98 0.23 -1.08
C LEU A 3 1.70 -0.15 -0.33
N LEU A 4 1.19 0.75 0.49
CA LEU A 4 -0.11 0.66 1.14
C LEU A 4 -0.89 1.95 0.85
N ALA A 5 -2.18 1.84 0.53
CA ALA A 5 -3.04 3.00 0.37
C ALA A 5 -3.59 3.43 1.75
N GLN A 6 -3.50 4.72 2.05
CA GLN A 6 -3.99 5.31 3.31
C GLN A 6 -5.47 5.01 3.51
N GLU A 7 -6.27 5.20 2.47
CA GLU A 7 -7.73 5.02 2.49
C GLU A 7 -8.12 3.57 2.82
N VAL A 8 -7.32 2.60 2.35
CA VAL A 8 -7.51 1.18 2.64
C VAL A 8 -7.21 0.88 4.10
N TRP A 9 -6.15 1.46 4.65
CA TRP A 9 -5.79 1.28 6.05
C TRP A 9 -6.85 1.89 6.98
N ASP A 10 -7.29 3.11 6.69
CA ASP A 10 -8.33 3.78 7.47
C ASP A 10 -9.65 2.99 7.44
N ALA A 11 -10.03 2.45 6.28
CA ALA A 11 -11.19 1.58 6.16
C ALA A 11 -11.05 0.28 6.97
N LEU A 12 -9.87 -0.35 7.01
CA LEU A 12 -9.60 -1.53 7.84
C LEU A 12 -9.72 -1.21 9.34
N MET A 13 -9.18 -0.07 9.77
CA MET A 13 -9.28 0.37 11.16
C MET A 13 -10.73 0.64 11.55
N ALA A 14 -11.50 1.29 10.68
CA ALA A 14 -12.94 1.51 10.90
C ALA A 14 -13.74 0.20 10.96
N GLU A 15 -13.49 -0.73 10.01
CA GLU A 15 -14.20 -2.02 9.94
C GLU A 15 -13.96 -2.89 11.18
N LEU A 16 -12.73 -2.89 11.70
CA LEU A 16 -12.33 -3.73 12.83
C LEU A 16 -12.45 -3.01 14.18
N GLY A 17 -12.85 -1.74 14.20
CA GLY A 17 -12.85 -0.91 15.41
C GLY A 17 -11.46 -0.70 16.02
N GLY A 18 -10.41 -0.77 15.20
CA GLY A 18 -9.01 -0.63 15.60
C GLY A 18 -8.48 0.81 15.47
N SER A 19 -7.33 1.07 16.08
CA SER A 19 -6.64 2.37 16.00
C SER A 19 -5.11 2.22 15.81
N LEU A 20 -4.71 1.27 14.97
CA LEU A 20 -3.30 1.01 14.72
C LEU A 20 -2.71 1.98 13.68
N PRO A 21 -1.44 2.40 13.84
CA PRO A 21 -0.77 3.18 12.80
C PRO A 21 -0.45 2.31 11.57
N PRO A 22 -0.51 2.86 10.33
CA PRO A 22 -0.17 2.13 9.10
C PRO A 22 1.23 1.51 9.08
N SER A 23 2.16 2.03 9.87
CA SER A 23 3.52 1.50 10.02
C SER A 23 3.55 0.06 10.54
N VAL A 24 2.49 -0.41 11.22
CA VAL A 24 2.34 -1.81 11.65
C VAL A 24 2.43 -2.77 10.46
N ARG A 25 1.88 -2.39 9.30
CA ARG A 25 1.96 -3.19 8.06
C ARG A 25 3.38 -3.27 7.50
N ARG A 26 4.25 -2.30 7.82
CA ARG A 26 5.63 -2.19 7.32
C ARG A 26 5.74 -2.10 5.78
N ALA A 27 4.82 -1.37 5.14
CA ALA A 27 5.04 -0.93 3.76
C ALA A 27 6.22 0.04 3.68
N ASN A 28 6.89 0.03 2.53
CA ASN A 28 7.94 1.02 2.29
C ASN A 28 7.33 2.40 2.06
N LEU A 29 6.18 2.45 1.38
CA LEU A 29 5.47 3.68 1.06
C LEU A 29 4.00 3.59 1.50
N LEU A 30 3.54 4.65 2.14
CA LEU A 30 2.13 4.93 2.36
C LEU A 30 1.73 6.01 1.35
N VAL A 31 0.75 5.71 0.51
CA VAL A 31 0.28 6.60 -0.56
C VAL A 31 -1.18 6.96 -0.35
N ALA A 32 -1.60 8.12 -0.83
CA ALA A 32 -2.97 8.59 -0.77
C ALA A 32 -3.44 9.07 -2.15
N GLY A 33 -4.75 9.07 -2.37
CA GLY A 33 -5.39 9.56 -3.59
C GLY A 33 -5.30 8.61 -4.79
N VAL A 34 -4.83 7.37 -4.61
CA VAL A 34 -4.72 6.38 -5.70
C VAL A 34 -5.23 5.00 -5.29
N CYS A 35 -5.98 4.36 -6.19
CA CYS A 35 -6.41 2.98 -6.02
C CYS A 35 -5.37 2.02 -6.58
N LEU A 36 -4.81 1.15 -5.73
CA LEU A 36 -3.80 0.16 -6.13
C LEU A 36 -4.40 -1.13 -6.71
N VAL A 37 -5.70 -1.37 -6.53
CA VAL A 37 -6.36 -2.63 -6.91
C VAL A 37 -6.35 -2.81 -8.43
N HIS A 38 -5.98 -4.01 -8.90
CA HIS A 38 -5.94 -4.36 -10.33
C HIS A 38 -4.97 -3.53 -11.20
N THR A 39 -3.97 -2.89 -10.60
CA THR A 39 -3.03 -2.00 -11.31
C THR A 39 -1.76 -2.71 -11.78
N ARG A 40 -1.77 -4.04 -11.90
CA ARG A 40 -0.59 -4.79 -12.36
C ARG A 40 -0.11 -4.27 -13.72
N ARG A 41 1.19 -4.03 -13.85
CA ARG A 41 1.90 -3.41 -14.99
C ARG A 41 1.68 -1.91 -15.17
N HIS A 42 0.80 -1.28 -14.40
CA HIS A 42 0.69 0.18 -14.39
C HIS A 42 1.89 0.79 -13.68
N THR A 43 2.26 1.99 -14.08
CA THR A 43 3.40 2.72 -13.51
C THR A 43 2.88 3.87 -12.67
N LEU A 44 3.28 3.90 -11.39
CA LEU A 44 2.98 4.96 -10.45
C LEU A 44 4.19 5.89 -10.35
N ARG A 45 3.99 7.19 -10.50
CA ARG A 45 5.01 8.21 -10.26
C ARG A 45 4.84 8.77 -8.85
N ILE A 46 5.92 8.78 -8.09
CA ILE A 46 6.00 9.35 -6.73
C ILE A 46 7.24 10.23 -6.70
N GLY A 47 7.05 11.55 -6.61
CA GLY A 47 8.16 12.49 -6.72
C GLY A 47 8.95 12.28 -8.02
N GLY A 48 10.26 12.06 -7.89
CA GLY A 48 11.16 11.72 -8.99
C GLY A 48 11.28 10.23 -9.33
N CYS A 49 10.58 9.34 -8.62
CA CYS A 49 10.65 7.89 -8.85
C CYS A 49 9.43 7.38 -9.62
N ARG A 50 9.65 6.39 -10.50
CA ARG A 50 8.60 5.62 -11.16
C ARG A 50 8.62 4.17 -10.68
N ILE A 51 7.45 3.65 -10.32
CA ILE A 51 7.28 2.31 -9.77
C ILE A 51 6.29 1.55 -10.63
N GLN A 52 6.73 0.47 -11.27
CA GLN A 52 5.81 -0.44 -11.95
C GLN A 52 5.24 -1.46 -10.97
N ILE A 53 3.92 -1.49 -10.83
CA ILE A 53 3.21 -2.43 -9.96
C ILE A 53 3.29 -3.84 -10.55
N GLN A 54 3.69 -4.81 -9.73
CA GLN A 54 3.85 -6.21 -10.11
C GLN A 54 2.74 -7.12 -9.54
N GLY A 55 2.05 -6.69 -8.49
CA GLY A 55 0.95 -7.46 -7.91
C GLY A 55 0.54 -6.97 -6.53
N GLU A 56 -0.36 -7.71 -5.89
CA GLU A 56 -0.73 -7.48 -4.49
C GLU A 56 0.34 -7.95 -3.53
N THR A 57 0.42 -7.28 -2.38
CA THR A 57 1.09 -7.84 -1.20
C THR A 57 0.04 -8.54 -0.35
N LYS A 58 0.19 -9.85 -0.17
CA LYS A 58 -0.62 -10.59 0.79
C LYS A 58 -0.20 -10.27 2.22
N PRO A 59 -1.14 -10.06 3.15
CA PRO A 59 -0.81 -9.93 4.57
C PRO A 59 -0.17 -11.23 5.08
N CYS A 60 0.65 -11.15 6.12
CA CYS A 60 1.15 -12.33 6.84
C CYS A 60 0.44 -12.47 8.19
N GLU A 61 0.62 -13.63 8.83
CA GLU A 61 0.03 -14.01 10.12
C GLU A 61 0.25 -12.96 11.23
N ARG A 62 1.36 -12.21 11.16
CA ARG A 62 1.67 -11.12 12.10
C ARG A 62 0.65 -9.98 12.11
N MET A 63 -0.19 -9.86 11.08
CA MET A 63 -1.28 -8.88 11.09
C MET A 63 -2.34 -9.23 12.13
N ASP A 64 -2.60 -10.52 12.33
CA ASP A 64 -3.55 -10.98 13.34
C ASP A 64 -3.01 -10.79 14.77
N GLU A 65 -1.69 -10.94 14.94
CA GLU A 65 -1.00 -10.59 16.19
C GLU A 65 -1.14 -9.10 16.54
N ALA A 66 -1.19 -8.23 15.53
CA ALA A 66 -1.33 -6.79 15.74
C ALA A 66 -2.78 -6.38 16.05
N LEU A 67 -3.75 -6.97 15.36
CA LEU A 67 -5.18 -6.78 15.59
C LEU A 67 -5.93 -8.04 15.13
N PRO A 68 -6.64 -8.75 16.02
CA PRO A 68 -7.40 -9.94 15.64
C PRO A 68 -8.39 -9.66 14.49
N GLY A 69 -8.37 -10.52 13.46
CA GLY A 69 -9.16 -10.38 12.24
C GLY A 69 -8.50 -9.56 11.13
N LEU A 70 -7.41 -8.83 11.41
CA LEU A 70 -6.76 -7.95 10.44
C LEU A 70 -6.17 -8.72 9.26
N HIS A 71 -5.56 -9.89 9.49
CA HIS A 71 -5.05 -10.72 8.41
C HIS A 71 -6.16 -11.09 7.40
N ALA A 72 -7.32 -11.55 7.90
CA ALA A 72 -8.45 -11.93 7.05
C ALA A 72 -9.05 -10.72 6.31
N ALA A 73 -9.22 -9.59 7.00
CA ALA A 73 -9.76 -8.37 6.40
C ALA A 73 -8.85 -7.77 5.31
N MET A 74 -7.53 -7.94 5.44
CA MET A 74 -6.53 -7.49 4.46
C MET A 74 -6.37 -8.40 3.24
N TYR A 75 -6.77 -9.67 3.35
CA TYR A 75 -6.58 -10.67 2.30
C TYR A 75 -7.32 -10.39 0.97
N PRO A 76 -8.59 -9.93 0.98
CA PRO A 76 -9.33 -9.65 -0.25
C PRO A 76 -8.91 -8.31 -0.88
N HIS A 77 -9.20 -8.17 -2.17
CA HIS A 77 -9.13 -6.89 -2.92
C HIS A 77 -7.84 -6.08 -2.72
N TRP A 78 -6.69 -6.75 -2.59
CA TRP A 78 -5.37 -6.12 -2.43
C TRP A 78 -5.29 -5.19 -1.21
N ARG A 79 -6.11 -5.43 -0.18
CA ARG A 79 -6.13 -4.59 1.03
C ARG A 79 -4.84 -4.68 1.85
N GLY A 80 -4.03 -5.72 1.61
CA GLY A 80 -2.65 -5.82 2.09
C GLY A 80 -1.65 -4.88 1.38
N GLY A 81 -2.08 -4.19 0.33
CA GLY A 81 -1.27 -3.28 -0.48
C GLY A 81 -0.76 -3.92 -1.77
N ALA A 82 0.19 -3.26 -2.41
CA ALA A 82 0.79 -3.70 -3.67
C ALA A 82 2.32 -3.77 -3.55
N PHE A 83 2.97 -4.53 -4.44
CA PHE A 83 4.42 -4.47 -4.61
C PHE A 83 4.79 -4.11 -6.04
N GLY A 84 5.94 -3.49 -6.20
CA GLY A 84 6.46 -3.04 -7.48
C GLY A 84 7.97 -2.91 -7.50
N ILE A 85 8.48 -2.65 -8.70
CA ILE A 85 9.88 -2.40 -8.99
C ILE A 85 10.07 -0.92 -9.33
N ALA A 86 11.13 -0.30 -8.82
CA ALA A 86 11.54 1.02 -9.27
C ALA A 86 12.11 0.90 -10.68
N LEU A 87 11.62 1.71 -11.61
CA LEU A 87 12.12 1.77 -12.98
C LEU A 87 13.34 2.67 -13.09
N ASP A 88 13.37 3.75 -12.30
CA ASP A 88 14.49 4.68 -12.23
C ASP A 88 14.83 5.04 -10.78
N SER A 89 16.09 5.45 -10.59
CA SER A 89 16.53 6.11 -9.36
C SER A 89 16.12 7.58 -9.40
N GLY A 90 15.47 8.06 -8.34
CA GLY A 90 15.08 9.46 -8.20
C GLY A 90 14.78 9.79 -6.74
N PRO A 91 14.92 11.07 -6.34
CA PRO A 91 14.58 11.48 -4.98
C PRO A 91 13.07 11.33 -4.75
N THR A 92 12.72 10.90 -3.55
CA THR A 92 11.34 10.85 -3.04
C THR A 92 11.31 11.34 -1.61
N ALA A 93 10.33 12.16 -1.27
CA ALA A 93 10.11 12.71 0.07
C ALA A 93 8.65 12.53 0.51
N VAL A 94 8.42 12.60 1.83
CA VAL A 94 7.06 12.66 2.37
C VAL A 94 6.38 13.93 1.84
N GLY A 95 5.16 13.79 1.35
CA GLY A 95 4.39 14.88 0.74
C GLY A 95 4.49 14.96 -0.78
N ASP A 96 5.35 14.15 -1.42
CA ASP A 96 5.41 14.09 -2.87
C ASP A 96 4.09 13.61 -3.48
N HIS A 97 3.73 14.21 -4.61
CA HIS A 97 2.54 13.81 -5.36
C HIS A 97 2.67 12.38 -5.88
N VAL A 98 1.56 11.66 -5.76
CA VAL A 98 1.40 10.29 -6.24
C VAL A 98 0.41 10.32 -7.40
N VAL A 99 0.85 9.95 -8.60
CA VAL A 99 0.00 9.93 -9.80
C VAL A 99 0.32 8.72 -10.67
N TRP A 100 -0.68 8.18 -11.36
CA TRP A 100 -0.42 7.21 -12.42
C TRP A 100 0.31 7.92 -13.57
N ALA A 101 1.37 7.28 -14.08
CA ALA A 101 2.01 7.71 -15.31
C ALA A 101 1.15 7.27 -16.51
N ASP A 102 1.17 8.08 -17.56
CA ASP A 102 0.51 7.79 -18.85
C ASP A 102 1.11 6.56 -19.55
#